data_AF-A0A8S2DLG6-F1
#
_entry.id   AF-A0A8S2DLG6-F1
#
_cell.length_a   1.000
_cell.length_b   1.000
_cell.length_c   1.000
_cell.angle_alpha   90.00
_cell.angle_beta   90.00
_cell.angle_gamma   90.00
#
_symmetry.space_group_name_H-M   'P 1'
#
loop_
_entity.id
_entity.type
_entity.pdbx_description
1 polymer ?
#
loop_
_entity_poly.entity_id
_entity_poly.type
_entity_poly.pdbx_seq_one_letter_code
_entity_poly.pdbx_strand_id
1 'polypeptide(L)'
;MSCHFLPRNANSNSNNDISDAERKKADHWFLGAIGLALIPTNIVESTWADIMDLYTPEDINATEFNDYLVQTYVDSDTSLYGIDIWNVYDAIINNLPRTNNHVEGYNSRVESNFPKHPHIYHFIELLRDEDLYQHHKAKESDMQTRKRKKLYTNIDSKLKELHEEHISGTITSVQLAIKCGRAVKTTPIKK
;
A
#
# COMPACT_ATOMS: atom_id res chain seq x y z
N MET A 1 -38.80 -49.11 -28.19
CA MET A 1 -37.83 -48.00 -28.18
C MET A 1 -37.60 -47.61 -26.72
N SER A 2 -36.47 -48.08 -26.16
CA SER A 2 -36.11 -47.91 -24.76
C SER A 2 -35.18 -46.70 -24.65
N CYS A 3 -35.61 -45.66 -23.94
CA CYS A 3 -34.76 -44.50 -23.67
C CYS A 3 -34.06 -44.74 -22.33
N HIS A 4 -32.79 -45.16 -22.41
CA HIS A 4 -31.90 -45.30 -21.26
C HIS A 4 -31.58 -43.90 -20.70
N PHE A 5 -32.17 -43.56 -19.56
CA PHE A 5 -31.64 -42.50 -18.70
C PHE A 5 -30.39 -43.04 -17.99
N LEU A 6 -29.21 -42.62 -18.48
CA LEU A 6 -27.96 -42.81 -17.75
C LEU A 6 -28.04 -42.02 -16.43
N PRO A 7 -27.61 -42.59 -15.29
CA PRO A 7 -27.50 -41.83 -14.06
C PRO A 7 -26.45 -40.73 -14.26
N ARG A 8 -26.85 -39.50 -13.94
CA ARG A 8 -25.97 -38.35 -13.81
C ARG A 8 -24.90 -38.74 -12.80
N ASN A 9 -23.67 -38.93 -13.27
CA ASN A 9 -22.52 -39.16 -12.43
C ASN A 9 -22.52 -38.07 -11.35
N ALA A 10 -22.66 -38.48 -10.09
CA ALA A 10 -22.47 -37.60 -8.96
C ALA A 10 -21.02 -37.14 -9.05
N ASN A 11 -20.82 -35.96 -9.61
CA ASN A 11 -19.53 -35.30 -9.55
C ASN A 11 -19.25 -35.12 -8.06
N SER A 12 -18.29 -35.90 -7.60
CA SER A 12 -17.74 -35.88 -6.28
C SER A 12 -17.42 -34.43 -5.92
N ASN A 13 -18.09 -33.95 -4.88
CA ASN A 13 -17.62 -32.83 -4.08
C ASN A 13 -16.16 -33.14 -3.68
N SER A 14 -15.23 -32.57 -4.41
CA SER A 14 -13.80 -32.55 -4.10
C SER A 14 -13.30 -31.10 -4.18
N ASN A 15 -14.07 -30.18 -3.60
CA ASN A 15 -13.52 -28.89 -3.19
C ASN A 15 -13.20 -29.02 -1.72
N ASN A 16 -11.99 -29.52 -1.49
CA ASN A 16 -11.33 -29.66 -0.21
C ASN A 16 -11.48 -28.39 0.62
N ASP A 17 -11.97 -28.56 1.85
CA ASP A 17 -11.89 -27.56 2.91
C ASP A 17 -10.41 -27.23 3.16
N ILE A 18 -9.89 -26.18 2.52
CA ILE A 18 -8.63 -25.56 2.94
C ILE A 18 -8.78 -25.26 4.43
N SER A 19 -7.89 -25.81 5.24
CA SER A 19 -7.93 -25.70 6.69
C SER A 19 -7.97 -24.22 7.10
N ASP A 20 -8.78 -23.87 8.10
CA ASP A 20 -8.83 -22.50 8.64
C ASP A 20 -7.42 -21.99 9.04
N ALA A 21 -6.53 -22.90 9.42
CA ALA A 21 -5.13 -22.58 9.72
C ALA A 21 -4.35 -22.12 8.46
N GLU A 22 -4.53 -22.78 7.33
CA GLU A 22 -3.88 -22.44 6.06
C GLU A 22 -4.38 -21.10 5.53
N ARG A 23 -5.70 -20.85 5.62
CA ARG A 23 -6.29 -19.54 5.28
C ARG A 23 -5.69 -18.42 6.12
N LYS A 24 -5.57 -18.64 7.43
CA LYS A 24 -4.99 -17.66 8.36
C LYS A 24 -3.50 -17.41 8.07
N LYS A 25 -2.77 -18.46 7.68
CA LYS A 25 -1.36 -18.37 7.28
C LYS A 25 -1.22 -17.47 6.04
N ALA A 26 -1.98 -17.76 4.99
CA ALA A 26 -2.01 -16.96 3.75
C ALA A 26 -2.41 -15.50 3.99
N ASP A 27 -3.40 -15.26 4.86
CA ASP A 27 -3.81 -13.91 5.22
C ASP A 27 -2.68 -13.13 5.90
N HIS A 28 -1.94 -13.75 6.83
CA HIS A 28 -0.81 -13.09 7.49
C HIS A 28 0.35 -12.81 6.54
N TRP A 29 0.67 -13.75 5.65
CA TRP A 29 1.66 -13.55 4.60
C TRP A 29 1.33 -12.35 3.71
N PHE A 30 0.10 -12.30 3.19
CA PHE A 30 -0.34 -11.21 2.33
C PHE A 30 -0.43 -9.86 3.07
N LEU A 31 -0.93 -9.86 4.31
CA LEU A 31 -0.96 -8.65 5.14
C LEU A 31 0.45 -8.16 5.49
N GLY A 32 1.37 -9.08 5.73
CA GLY A 32 2.78 -8.79 5.95
C GLY A 32 3.39 -8.06 4.76
N ALA A 33 3.18 -8.58 3.54
CA ALA A 33 3.66 -7.97 2.31
C ALA A 33 3.15 -6.53 2.12
N ILE A 34 1.85 -6.27 2.35
CA ILE A 34 1.28 -4.91 2.33
C ILE A 34 1.91 -4.03 3.41
N GLY A 35 2.13 -4.61 4.59
CA GLY A 35 2.67 -3.94 5.76
C GLY A 35 4.10 -3.42 5.59
N LEU A 36 4.90 -4.01 4.69
CA LEU A 36 6.30 -3.64 4.50
C LEU A 36 6.48 -2.15 4.16
N ALA A 37 5.53 -1.55 3.43
CA ALA A 37 5.62 -0.13 3.06
C ALA A 37 5.39 0.81 4.25
N LEU A 38 4.91 0.27 5.36
CA LEU A 38 4.44 1.03 6.52
C LEU A 38 5.38 0.88 7.72
N ILE A 39 6.43 0.07 7.63
CA ILE A 39 7.37 -0.19 8.74
C ILE A 39 8.71 0.52 8.52
N PRO A 40 9.52 0.73 9.58
CA PRO A 40 10.84 1.35 9.43
C PRO A 40 11.69 0.65 8.37
N THR A 41 12.34 1.44 7.51
CA THR A 41 13.11 0.94 6.36
C THR A 41 14.19 -0.06 6.75
N ASN A 42 14.86 0.18 7.88
CA ASN A 42 15.95 -0.65 8.38
C ASN A 42 15.54 -2.04 8.88
N ILE A 43 14.24 -2.33 9.02
CA ILE A 43 13.74 -3.64 9.45
C ILE A 43 12.95 -4.37 8.36
N VAL A 44 12.76 -3.75 7.19
CA VAL A 44 11.93 -4.30 6.10
C VAL A 44 12.43 -5.68 5.65
N GLU A 45 13.72 -5.79 5.33
CA GLU A 45 14.30 -7.03 4.80
C GLU A 45 14.20 -8.18 5.79
N SER A 46 14.67 -7.98 7.03
CA SER A 46 14.60 -8.99 8.09
C SER A 46 13.15 -9.38 8.41
N THR A 47 12.23 -8.41 8.43
CA THR A 47 10.82 -8.69 8.71
C THR A 47 10.18 -9.51 7.60
N TRP A 48 10.53 -9.26 6.33
CA TRP A 48 10.00 -10.06 5.23
C TRP A 48 10.56 -11.49 5.25
N ALA A 49 11.84 -11.67 5.54
CA ALA A 49 12.44 -13.00 5.72
C ALA A 49 11.68 -13.82 6.79
N ASP A 50 11.44 -13.22 7.97
CA ASP A 50 10.67 -13.86 9.03
C ASP A 50 9.23 -14.19 8.60
N ILE A 51 8.58 -13.32 7.82
CA ILE A 51 7.22 -13.57 7.30
C ILE A 51 7.21 -14.72 6.30
N MET A 52 8.20 -14.82 5.43
CA MET A 52 8.31 -15.93 4.47
C MET A 52 8.41 -17.26 5.22
N ASP A 53 9.31 -17.34 6.20
CA ASP A 53 9.54 -18.55 6.99
C ASP A 53 8.29 -18.97 7.79
N LEU A 54 7.60 -18.01 8.41
CA LEU A 54 6.46 -18.29 9.27
C LEU A 54 5.16 -18.51 8.51
N TYR A 55 4.94 -17.79 7.42
CA TYR A 55 3.60 -17.61 6.84
C TYR A 55 3.47 -17.94 5.35
N THR A 56 4.55 -18.23 4.62
CA THR A 56 4.40 -18.57 3.20
C THR A 56 3.52 -19.82 3.00
N PRO A 57 2.45 -19.72 2.19
CA PRO A 57 1.64 -20.87 1.80
C PRO A 57 2.45 -21.89 0.98
N GLU A 58 2.10 -23.17 1.09
CA GLU A 58 2.66 -24.23 0.25
C GLU A 58 2.04 -24.19 -1.16
N ASP A 59 2.33 -23.14 -1.89
CA ASP A 59 1.87 -22.90 -3.26
C ASP A 59 3.02 -22.35 -4.11
N ILE A 60 3.10 -22.80 -5.37
CA ILE A 60 4.10 -22.33 -6.32
C ILE A 60 3.96 -20.82 -6.56
N ASN A 61 2.73 -20.31 -6.64
CA ASN A 61 2.49 -18.88 -6.85
C ASN A 61 2.97 -18.03 -5.66
N ALA A 62 2.91 -18.58 -4.44
CA ALA A 62 3.42 -17.88 -3.26
C ALA A 62 4.95 -17.81 -3.27
N THR A 63 5.62 -18.85 -3.75
CA THR A 63 7.08 -18.88 -3.92
C THR A 63 7.50 -17.88 -5.01
N GLU A 64 6.86 -17.91 -6.17
CA GLU A 64 7.13 -16.96 -7.26
C GLU A 64 6.87 -15.51 -6.83
N PHE A 65 5.83 -15.27 -6.04
CA PHE A 65 5.56 -13.94 -5.47
C PHE A 65 6.67 -13.49 -4.51
N ASN A 66 7.14 -14.38 -3.63
CA ASN A 66 8.22 -14.07 -2.71
C ASN A 66 9.49 -13.69 -3.47
N ASP A 67 9.89 -14.50 -4.46
CA ASP A 67 11.07 -14.26 -5.29
C ASP A 67 10.97 -12.91 -6.02
N TYR A 68 9.81 -12.63 -6.62
CA TYR A 68 9.53 -11.35 -7.26
C TYR A 68 9.65 -10.19 -6.26
N LEU A 69 9.05 -10.30 -5.08
CA LEU A 69 9.05 -9.22 -4.09
C LEU A 69 10.47 -8.94 -3.57
N VAL A 70 11.25 -9.98 -3.33
CA VAL A 70 12.66 -9.87 -2.91
C VAL A 70 13.48 -9.15 -3.98
N GLN A 71 13.48 -9.66 -5.22
CA GLN A 71 14.28 -9.12 -6.31
C GLN A 71 13.84 -7.71 -6.74
N THR A 72 12.58 -7.36 -6.54
CA THR A 72 12.06 -6.08 -7.03
C THR A 72 12.10 -4.99 -5.97
N TYR A 73 11.86 -5.32 -4.69
CA TYR A 73 11.58 -4.30 -3.67
C TYR A 73 12.30 -4.48 -2.33
N VAL A 74 12.60 -5.71 -1.89
CA VAL A 74 12.98 -5.97 -0.48
C VAL A 74 14.48 -6.12 -0.27
N ASP A 75 15.20 -6.73 -1.22
CA ASP A 75 16.65 -6.90 -1.11
C ASP A 75 17.34 -5.53 -1.09
N SER A 76 17.98 -5.18 0.03
CA SER A 76 18.57 -3.85 0.20
C SER A 76 19.76 -3.56 -0.73
N ASP A 77 20.43 -4.60 -1.24
CA ASP A 77 21.62 -4.46 -2.07
C ASP A 77 21.30 -4.61 -3.57
N THR A 78 20.34 -5.46 -3.92
CA THR A 78 20.12 -5.87 -5.32
C THR A 78 18.73 -5.56 -5.87
N SER A 79 17.80 -5.06 -5.06
CA SER A 79 16.44 -4.77 -5.53
C SER A 79 16.41 -3.73 -6.65
N LEU A 80 15.49 -3.93 -7.59
CA LEU A 80 15.26 -2.98 -8.68
C LEU A 80 14.83 -1.59 -8.17
N TYR A 81 14.09 -1.56 -7.07
CA TYR A 81 13.61 -0.34 -6.43
C TYR A 81 13.98 -0.34 -4.95
N GLY A 82 14.90 0.54 -4.59
CA GLY A 82 15.32 0.74 -3.21
C GLY A 82 14.16 1.03 -2.26
N ILE A 83 14.29 0.55 -1.02
CA ILE A 83 13.25 0.62 0.02
C ILE A 83 12.77 2.06 0.24
N ASP A 84 13.67 3.03 0.17
CA ASP A 84 13.41 4.46 0.34
C ASP A 84 12.46 5.05 -0.70
N ILE A 85 12.33 4.43 -1.88
CA ILE A 85 11.48 4.92 -2.97
C ILE A 85 9.99 4.64 -2.71
N TRP A 86 9.68 3.48 -2.13
CA TRP A 86 8.30 2.99 -1.99
C TRP A 86 7.79 2.93 -0.55
N ASN A 87 8.70 2.96 0.42
CA ASN A 87 8.34 2.99 1.83
C ASN A 87 7.77 4.37 2.24
N VAL A 88 6.74 4.37 3.09
CA VAL A 88 6.04 5.58 3.54
C VAL A 88 6.06 5.75 5.06
N TYR A 89 6.93 5.02 5.78
CA TYR A 89 7.07 5.10 7.22
C TYR A 89 7.36 6.53 7.70
N ASP A 90 8.35 7.20 7.11
CA ASP A 90 8.72 8.56 7.49
C ASP A 90 7.57 9.55 7.25
N ALA A 91 6.79 9.34 6.18
CA ALA A 91 5.62 10.16 5.92
C ALA A 91 4.56 9.99 7.03
N ILE A 92 4.35 8.76 7.52
CA ILE A 92 3.41 8.48 8.62
C ILE A 92 3.87 9.20 9.90
N ILE A 93 5.13 9.03 10.30
CA ILE A 93 5.65 9.62 11.54
C ILE A 93 5.57 11.15 11.49
N ASN A 94 5.98 11.74 10.36
CA ASN A 94 6.00 13.19 10.17
C ASN A 94 4.64 13.82 9.80
N ASN A 95 3.54 13.05 9.79
CA ASN A 95 2.21 13.51 9.36
C ASN A 95 2.17 14.07 7.92
N LEU A 96 3.02 13.55 7.04
CA LEU A 96 3.04 13.93 5.63
C LEU A 96 2.06 13.08 4.82
N PRO A 97 1.59 13.58 3.66
CA PRO A 97 0.82 12.77 2.73
C PRO A 97 1.59 11.52 2.28
N ARG A 98 0.95 10.34 2.35
CA ARG A 98 1.51 9.06 1.89
C ARG A 98 1.54 8.91 0.37
N THR A 99 0.84 9.77 -0.35
CA THR A 99 0.75 9.72 -1.81
C THR A 99 1.11 11.08 -2.41
N ASN A 100 1.58 11.05 -3.64
CA ASN A 100 1.93 12.21 -4.45
C ASN A 100 0.71 12.85 -5.13
N ASN A 101 -0.53 12.56 -4.71
CA ASN A 101 -1.76 13.09 -5.34
C ASN A 101 -1.76 14.63 -5.49
N HIS A 102 -1.09 15.33 -4.57
CA HIS A 102 -0.95 16.78 -4.64
C HIS A 102 -0.06 17.22 -5.80
N VAL A 103 1.03 16.49 -6.05
CA VAL A 103 1.93 16.67 -7.20
C VAL A 103 1.22 16.27 -8.49
N GLU A 104 0.49 15.16 -8.50
CA GLU A 104 -0.30 14.73 -9.66
C GLU A 104 -1.35 15.79 -10.04
N GLY A 105 -2.05 16.33 -9.05
CA GLY A 105 -3.03 17.40 -9.26
C GLY A 105 -2.39 18.70 -9.75
N TYR A 106 -1.19 19.03 -9.27
CA TYR A 106 -0.40 20.15 -9.76
C TYR A 106 0.00 19.93 -11.23
N ASN A 107 0.63 18.79 -11.54
CA ASN A 107 1.09 18.46 -12.89
C ASN A 107 -0.06 18.41 -13.88
N SER A 108 -1.20 17.80 -13.51
CA SER A 108 -2.38 17.73 -14.37
C SER A 108 -2.94 19.11 -14.72
N ARG A 109 -2.92 20.06 -13.77
CA ARG A 109 -3.31 21.43 -14.08
C ARG A 109 -2.29 22.10 -15.00
N VAL A 110 -1.02 22.01 -14.65
CA VAL A 110 0.06 22.61 -15.45
C VAL A 110 -0.04 22.12 -16.89
N GLU A 111 -0.18 20.81 -17.08
CA GLU A 111 -0.41 20.17 -18.38
C GLU A 111 -1.64 20.74 -19.10
N SER A 112 -2.76 20.90 -18.40
CA SER A 112 -3.99 21.45 -19.00
C SER A 112 -3.84 22.89 -19.51
N ASN A 113 -2.89 23.65 -18.95
CA ASN A 113 -2.58 25.03 -19.33
C ASN A 113 -1.42 25.13 -20.32
N PHE A 114 -0.71 24.02 -20.58
CA PHE A 114 0.45 23.98 -21.45
C PHE A 114 0.03 23.83 -22.93
N PRO A 115 0.45 24.71 -23.84
CA PRO A 115 0.28 24.47 -25.26
C PRO A 115 1.20 23.34 -25.70
N LYS A 116 0.85 22.65 -26.79
CA LYS A 116 1.58 21.47 -27.29
C LYS A 116 3.07 21.74 -27.60
N HIS A 117 3.42 22.98 -27.94
CA HIS A 117 4.79 23.42 -28.21
C HIS A 117 5.03 24.82 -27.61
N PRO A 118 5.29 24.93 -26.30
CA PRO A 118 5.54 26.21 -25.64
C PRO A 118 6.97 26.67 -25.94
N HIS A 119 7.14 27.97 -26.16
CA HIS A 119 8.48 28.58 -26.05
C HIS A 119 8.77 28.94 -24.59
N ILE A 120 10.04 29.17 -24.27
CA ILE A 120 10.51 29.41 -22.89
C ILE A 120 9.76 30.54 -22.16
N TYR A 121 9.39 31.63 -22.85
CA TYR A 121 8.64 32.72 -22.21
C TYR A 121 7.24 32.30 -21.76
N HIS A 122 6.55 31.45 -22.54
CA HIS A 122 5.22 30.96 -22.18
C HIS A 122 5.29 30.04 -20.96
N PHE A 123 6.36 29.25 -20.85
CA PHE A 123 6.64 28.46 -19.66
C PHE A 123 6.83 29.36 -18.42
N ILE A 124 7.62 30.44 -18.54
CA ILE A 124 7.85 31.38 -17.45
C ILE A 124 6.55 32.07 -17.00
N GLU A 125 5.71 32.48 -17.95
CA GLU A 125 4.39 33.07 -17.67
C GLU A 125 3.49 32.09 -16.92
N LEU A 126 3.39 30.86 -17.40
CA LEU A 126 2.59 29.81 -16.75
C LEU A 126 3.08 29.51 -15.33
N LEU A 127 4.40 29.44 -15.11
CA LEU A 127 4.95 29.25 -13.76
C LEU A 127 4.60 30.39 -12.81
N ARG A 128 4.60 31.64 -13.30
CA ARG A 128 4.21 32.81 -12.51
C ARG A 128 2.72 32.75 -12.15
N ASP A 129 1.87 32.41 -13.10
CA ASP A 129 0.43 32.31 -12.88
C ASP A 129 0.10 31.17 -11.91
N GLU A 130 0.78 30.03 -12.03
CA GLU A 130 0.62 28.92 -11.11
C GLU A 130 1.10 29.28 -9.69
N ASP A 131 2.23 29.97 -9.53
CA ASP A 131 2.70 30.45 -8.22
C ASP A 131 1.68 31.37 -7.54
N LEU A 132 1.13 32.34 -8.29
CA LEU A 132 0.07 33.22 -7.80
C LEU A 132 -1.19 32.43 -7.40
N TYR A 133 -1.57 31.46 -8.22
CA TYR A 133 -2.71 30.60 -7.96
C TYR A 133 -2.51 29.77 -6.68
N GLN A 134 -1.34 29.16 -6.51
CA GLN A 134 -1.03 28.33 -5.35
C GLN A 134 -0.99 29.18 -4.07
N HIS A 135 -0.44 30.39 -4.12
CA HIS A 135 -0.51 31.35 -3.02
C HIS A 135 -1.95 31.71 -2.65
N HIS A 136 -2.81 31.96 -3.64
CA HIS A 136 -4.23 32.24 -3.40
C HIS A 136 -4.92 31.05 -2.74
N LYS A 137 -4.71 29.84 -3.27
CA LYS A 137 -5.26 28.61 -2.69
C LYS A 137 -4.77 28.35 -1.27
N ALA A 138 -3.49 28.59 -0.99
CA ALA A 138 -2.94 28.42 0.35
C ALA A 138 -3.67 29.34 1.34
N LYS A 139 -3.81 30.64 1.00
CA LYS A 139 -4.57 31.61 1.80
C LYS A 139 -6.03 31.23 1.97
N GLU A 140 -6.70 30.78 0.92
CA GLU A 140 -8.08 30.29 1.00
C GLU A 140 -8.20 29.04 1.88
N SER A 141 -7.21 28.14 1.83
CA SER A 141 -7.21 26.92 2.62
C SER A 141 -7.01 27.18 4.12
N ASP A 142 -6.25 28.21 4.48
CA ASP A 142 -6.14 28.70 5.86
C ASP A 142 -7.50 29.23 6.37
N MET A 143 -8.33 29.79 5.48
CA MET A 143 -9.67 30.28 5.79
C MET A 143 -10.75 29.18 5.77
N GLN A 144 -10.61 28.20 4.88
CA GLN A 144 -11.56 27.09 4.70
C GLN A 144 -10.81 25.76 4.78
N THR A 145 -10.55 25.29 6.00
CA THR A 145 -9.92 23.98 6.20
C THR A 145 -10.85 22.88 5.68
N ARG A 146 -10.63 22.39 4.45
CA ARG A 146 -11.21 21.12 4.01
C ARG A 146 -10.67 20.03 4.91
N LYS A 147 -11.47 19.64 5.91
CA LYS A 147 -11.06 18.61 6.88
C LYS A 147 -10.84 17.30 6.14
N ARG A 148 -9.66 16.71 6.35
CA ARG A 148 -9.36 15.35 5.89
C ARG A 148 -10.44 14.40 6.41
N LYS A 149 -10.85 13.43 5.60
CA LYS A 149 -11.86 12.45 6.02
C LYS A 149 -11.38 11.73 7.28
N LYS A 150 -12.26 11.63 8.28
CA LYS A 150 -11.99 10.99 9.57
C LYS A 150 -11.40 9.57 9.43
N LEU A 151 -11.81 8.84 8.40
CA LEU A 151 -11.25 7.52 8.09
C LEU A 151 -9.72 7.55 8.01
N TYR A 152 -9.16 8.46 7.22
CA TYR A 152 -7.72 8.51 7.01
C TYR A 152 -6.96 9.01 8.22
N THR A 153 -7.54 9.94 8.99
CA THR A 153 -6.93 10.36 10.26
C THR A 153 -6.92 9.21 11.26
N ASN A 154 -7.98 8.41 11.33
CA ASN A 154 -8.03 7.25 12.22
C ASN A 154 -7.02 6.17 11.82
N ILE A 155 -6.86 5.92 10.51
CA ILE A 155 -5.83 4.99 10.01
C ILE A 155 -4.45 5.48 10.42
N ASP A 156 -4.12 6.76 10.18
CA ASP A 156 -2.79 7.29 10.51
C ASP A 156 -2.54 7.26 12.03
N SER A 157 -3.53 7.60 12.86
CA SER A 157 -3.45 7.46 14.31
C SER A 157 -3.19 6.00 14.72
N LYS A 158 -3.90 5.04 14.13
CA LYS A 158 -3.70 3.62 14.41
C LYS A 158 -2.30 3.15 14.03
N LEU A 159 -1.76 3.60 12.90
CA LEU A 159 -0.41 3.25 12.47
C LEU A 159 0.64 3.78 13.47
N LYS A 160 0.47 5.02 13.97
CA LYS A 160 1.35 5.60 14.99
C LYS A 160 1.35 4.80 16.29
N GLU A 161 0.17 4.44 16.80
CA GLU A 161 0.04 3.58 17.98
C GLU A 161 0.78 2.25 17.80
N LEU A 162 0.68 1.63 16.60
CA LEU A 162 1.39 0.38 16.31
C LEU A 162 2.91 0.55 16.32
N HIS A 163 3.42 1.68 15.83
CA HIS A 163 4.85 1.99 15.92
C HIS A 163 5.31 2.19 17.36
N GLU A 164 4.50 2.87 18.18
CA GLU A 164 4.78 3.02 19.61
C GLU A 164 4.80 1.66 20.33
N GLU A 165 3.84 0.77 20.04
CA GLU A 165 3.82 -0.62 20.54
C GLU A 165 5.08 -1.40 20.15
N HIS A 166 5.62 -1.19 18.94
CA HIS A 166 6.85 -1.85 18.47
C HIS A 166 8.08 -1.28 19.17
N ILE A 167 8.19 0.05 19.28
CA ILE A 167 9.29 0.72 19.99
C ILE A 167 9.33 0.30 21.46
N SER A 168 8.17 0.12 22.09
CA SER A 168 8.08 -0.35 23.48
C SER A 168 8.36 -1.85 23.65
N GLY A 169 8.57 -2.59 22.55
CA GLY A 169 8.77 -4.04 22.56
C GLY A 169 7.50 -4.86 22.85
N THR A 170 6.32 -4.25 22.82
CA THR A 170 5.04 -4.95 23.03
C THR A 170 4.72 -5.90 21.88
N ILE A 171 5.14 -5.54 20.66
CA ILE A 171 4.90 -6.33 19.44
C ILE A 171 6.19 -6.55 18.67
N THR A 172 6.30 -7.68 17.99
CA THR A 172 7.44 -7.99 17.12
C THR A 172 7.36 -7.25 15.78
N SER A 173 8.45 -7.20 15.02
CA SER A 173 8.48 -6.58 13.69
C SER A 173 7.50 -7.26 12.71
N VAL A 174 7.40 -8.59 12.77
CA VAL A 174 6.40 -9.38 12.03
C VAL A 174 4.97 -8.98 12.39
N GLN A 175 4.68 -8.84 13.69
CA GLN A 175 3.37 -8.42 14.16
C GLN A 175 3.05 -6.98 13.74
N LEU A 176 4.05 -6.09 13.77
CA LEU A 176 3.92 -4.71 13.29
C LEU A 176 3.49 -4.70 11.82
N ALA A 177 4.23 -5.38 10.94
CA ALA A 177 3.92 -5.43 9.50
C ALA A 177 2.49 -5.95 9.25
N ILE A 178 2.12 -7.08 9.85
CA ILE A 178 0.77 -7.67 9.68
C ILE A 178 -0.32 -6.73 10.18
N LYS A 179 -0.13 -6.10 11.36
CA LYS A 179 -1.11 -5.17 11.93
C LYS A 179 -1.25 -3.89 11.08
N CYS A 180 -0.13 -3.34 10.59
CA CYS A 180 -0.12 -2.18 9.69
C CYS A 180 -0.83 -2.50 8.37
N GLY A 181 -0.49 -3.63 7.73
CA GLY A 181 -1.16 -4.09 6.52
C GLY A 181 -2.66 -4.28 6.72
N ARG A 182 -3.07 -4.80 7.89
CA ARG A 182 -4.49 -4.96 8.22
C ARG A 182 -5.19 -3.62 8.36
N ALA A 183 -4.58 -2.64 9.03
CA ALA A 183 -5.14 -1.31 9.23
C ALA A 183 -5.46 -0.59 7.91
N VAL A 184 -4.65 -0.81 6.86
CA VAL A 184 -4.87 -0.22 5.53
C VAL A 184 -5.75 -1.07 4.60
N LYS A 185 -5.72 -2.41 4.72
CA LYS A 185 -6.59 -3.32 3.93
C LYS A 185 -8.05 -3.18 4.32
N THR A 186 -8.35 -3.00 5.60
CA THR A 186 -9.70 -2.75 6.07
C THR A 186 -10.11 -1.31 5.72
N THR A 187 -10.73 -1.10 4.55
CA THR A 187 -12.00 -0.35 4.34
C THR A 187 -12.14 0.13 2.89
N PRO A 188 -12.78 -0.62 1.97
CA PRO A 188 -13.58 -0.01 0.93
C PRO A 188 -14.92 0.39 1.58
N ILE A 189 -15.17 1.70 1.70
CA ILE A 189 -16.54 2.18 1.93
C ILE A 189 -17.33 1.75 0.69
N LYS A 190 -18.28 0.82 0.85
CA LYS A 190 -19.33 0.63 -0.17
C LYS A 190 -19.99 2.00 -0.35
N LYS A 191 -19.77 2.61 -1.51
CA LYS A 191 -20.51 3.80 -1.95
C LYS A 191 -21.97 3.41 -2.17
#